data_AF-A0A350QTC7-F1
#
_entry.id   AF-A0A350QTC7-F1
#
_cell.length_a   1.000
_cell.length_b   1.000
_cell.length_c   1.000
_cell.angle_alpha   90.00
_cell.angle_beta   90.00
_cell.angle_gamma   90.00
#
_symmetry.space_group_name_H-M   'P 1'
#
loop_
_entity.id
_entity.type
_entity.pdbx_description
1 polymer ?
#
loop_
_entity_poly.entity_id
_entity_poly.type
_entity_poly.pdbx_seq_one_letter_code
_entity_poly.pdbx_strand_id
1 'polypeptide(L)'
;AESAAARSVGAIDAPVSGGDVGARNATLSIMVGGREADVTEAWPLFELMGGTIVHQGDAGCGQHTKMVNQILVASTMLGISEGLLYARSAGLDGEKVLESVGGGAAGSWTITNLGPRILAGDHAPGFFVDHFLKDLSIALEEADSMGLDLPMLALARRFYAQASEKGLGSHGTQVLASLLVANHEGF
;
A
#
# COMPACT_ATOMS: atom_id res chain seq x y z
N ALA A 1 22.11 10.39 2.99
CA ALA A 1 23.40 9.69 2.84
C ALA A 1 24.59 10.64 2.99
N GLU A 2 24.62 11.76 2.24
CA GLU A 2 25.75 12.71 2.24
C GLU A 2 26.12 13.22 3.64
N SER A 3 25.15 13.63 4.45
CA SER A 3 25.41 14.11 5.82
C SER A 3 25.97 13.02 6.76
N ALA A 4 25.63 11.75 6.52
CA ALA A 4 26.17 10.63 7.30
C ALA A 4 27.61 10.32 6.84
N ALA A 5 27.85 10.31 5.53
CA ALA A 5 29.18 10.13 4.94
C ALA A 5 30.16 11.23 5.41
N ALA A 6 29.71 12.49 5.52
CA ALA A 6 30.51 13.59 6.07
C ALA A 6 30.97 13.36 7.53
N ARG A 7 30.36 12.41 8.24
CA ARG A 7 30.68 12.00 9.60
C ARG A 7 31.26 10.58 9.67
N SER A 8 31.63 9.99 8.53
CA SER A 8 32.10 8.61 8.40
C SER A 8 31.10 7.56 8.95
N VAL A 9 29.80 7.81 8.75
CA VAL A 9 28.70 6.92 9.15
C VAL A 9 27.96 6.44 7.91
N GLY A 10 27.61 5.15 7.87
CA GLY A 10 26.75 4.56 6.84
C GLY A 10 25.28 4.98 7.01
N ALA A 11 24.57 5.14 5.90
CA ALA A 11 23.14 5.46 5.91
C ALA A 11 22.37 4.51 5.01
N ILE A 12 21.31 3.93 5.57
CA ILE A 12 20.44 2.96 4.91
C ILE A 12 19.00 3.44 5.07
N ASP A 13 18.23 3.44 3.99
CA ASP A 13 16.78 3.53 4.02
C ASP A 13 16.18 2.14 3.84
N ALA A 14 15.40 1.67 4.80
CA ALA A 14 14.82 0.32 4.79
C ALA A 14 13.31 0.35 5.10
N PRO A 15 12.48 1.04 4.27
CA PRO A 15 11.03 0.98 4.44
C PRO A 15 10.49 -0.45 4.32
N VAL A 16 9.36 -0.69 4.99
CA VAL A 16 8.77 -2.02 5.12
C VAL A 16 7.32 -2.10 4.65
N SER A 17 6.87 -3.31 4.35
CA SER A 17 5.48 -3.68 4.08
C SER A 17 5.13 -4.97 4.86
N GLY A 18 3.86 -5.11 5.26
CA GLY A 18 3.38 -6.25 6.07
C GLY A 18 2.57 -5.88 7.32
N GLY A 19 2.52 -4.60 7.68
CA GLY A 19 1.72 -4.10 8.80
C GLY A 19 2.18 -4.62 10.17
N ASP A 20 1.32 -4.47 11.17
CA ASP A 20 1.58 -4.89 12.55
C ASP A 20 1.73 -6.41 12.67
N VAL A 21 0.92 -7.17 11.94
CA VAL A 21 0.99 -8.64 11.88
C VAL A 21 2.33 -9.10 11.32
N GLY A 22 2.78 -8.53 10.19
CA GLY A 22 4.08 -8.86 9.60
C GLY A 22 5.24 -8.53 10.53
N ALA A 23 5.17 -7.41 11.25
CA ALA A 23 6.19 -7.02 12.22
C ALA A 23 6.25 -8.00 13.42
N ARG A 24 5.10 -8.36 14.01
CA ARG A 24 5.03 -9.32 15.13
C ARG A 24 5.53 -10.71 14.73
N ASN A 25 5.27 -11.12 13.49
CA ASN A 25 5.62 -12.44 12.99
C ASN A 25 7.00 -12.51 12.32
N ALA A 26 7.77 -11.41 12.31
CA ALA A 26 9.05 -11.32 11.62
C ALA A 26 8.97 -11.69 10.12
N THR A 27 7.87 -11.31 9.45
CA THR A 27 7.62 -11.60 8.03
C THR A 27 7.52 -10.33 7.18
N LEU A 28 8.12 -9.22 7.62
CA LEU A 28 8.09 -7.97 6.86
C LEU A 28 8.76 -8.14 5.48
N SER A 29 8.22 -7.48 4.48
CA SER A 29 8.95 -7.19 3.25
C SER A 29 9.76 -5.92 3.48
N ILE A 30 11.08 -6.01 3.33
CA ILE A 30 12.03 -4.92 3.63
C ILE A 30 12.74 -4.52 2.33
N MET A 31 12.61 -3.24 1.98
CA MET A 31 13.14 -2.66 0.75
C MET A 31 14.37 -1.82 1.11
N VAL A 32 15.57 -2.36 0.93
CA VAL A 32 16.79 -1.75 1.48
C VAL A 32 17.50 -0.93 0.40
N GLY A 33 17.68 0.37 0.64
CA GLY A 33 18.52 1.28 -0.14
C GLY A 33 19.75 1.70 0.66
N GLY A 34 20.92 1.70 0.03
CA GLY A 34 22.18 2.09 0.66
C GLY A 34 23.39 1.49 -0.03
N ARG A 35 24.58 1.96 0.34
CA ARG A 35 25.84 1.40 -0.16
C ARG A 35 25.97 -0.06 0.26
N GLU A 36 26.38 -0.92 -0.67
CA GLU A 36 26.48 -2.38 -0.47
C GLU A 36 27.21 -2.79 0.81
N ALA A 37 28.32 -2.12 1.15
CA ALA A 37 29.06 -2.40 2.37
C ALA A 37 28.26 -2.12 3.66
N ASP A 38 27.51 -1.00 3.70
CA ASP A 38 26.67 -0.67 4.87
C ASP A 38 25.51 -1.66 4.97
N VAL A 39 24.90 -1.99 3.83
CA VAL A 39 23.78 -2.92 3.75
C VAL A 39 24.19 -4.32 4.18
N THR A 40 25.37 -4.79 3.76
CA THR A 40 25.92 -6.09 4.15
C THR A 40 26.16 -6.16 5.66
N GLU A 41 26.70 -5.09 6.26
CA GLU A 41 26.93 -5.03 7.70
C GLU A 41 25.61 -5.05 8.49
N ALA A 42 24.58 -4.35 8.00
CA ALA A 42 23.26 -4.31 8.64
C ALA A 42 22.38 -5.53 8.34
N TRP A 43 22.73 -6.34 7.33
CA TRP A 43 21.89 -7.43 6.81
C TRP A 43 21.37 -8.40 7.89
N PRO A 44 22.20 -8.87 8.85
CA PRO A 44 21.73 -9.78 9.90
C PRO A 44 20.62 -9.18 10.76
N LEU A 45 20.51 -7.85 10.87
CA LEU A 45 19.45 -7.19 11.62
C LEU A 45 18.11 -7.26 10.88
N PHE A 46 18.14 -7.13 9.54
CA PHE A 46 16.94 -7.23 8.72
C PHE A 46 16.37 -8.65 8.74
N GLU A 47 17.22 -9.68 8.77
CA GLU A 47 16.82 -11.09 8.85
C GLU A 47 16.05 -11.44 10.14
N LEU A 48 16.22 -10.66 11.21
CA LEU A 48 15.46 -10.86 12.45
C LEU A 48 13.99 -10.47 12.35
N MET A 49 13.61 -9.66 11.35
CA MET A 49 12.27 -9.10 11.22
C MET A 49 11.63 -9.27 9.83
N GLY A 50 12.41 -9.71 8.84
CA GLY A 50 12.00 -9.78 7.44
C GLY A 50 11.76 -11.21 6.94
N GLY A 51 10.67 -11.39 6.19
CA GLY A 51 10.42 -12.60 5.39
C GLY A 51 10.85 -12.44 3.93
N THR A 52 10.94 -11.20 3.44
CA THR A 52 11.43 -10.89 2.09
C THR A 52 12.29 -9.64 2.16
N ILE A 53 13.59 -9.77 1.94
CA ILE A 53 14.56 -8.69 2.10
C ILE A 53 15.28 -8.51 0.78
N VAL A 54 15.24 -7.30 0.22
CA VAL A 54 15.82 -7.02 -1.09
C VAL A 54 16.63 -5.73 -1.04
N HIS A 55 17.90 -5.79 -1.45
CA HIS A 55 18.73 -4.61 -1.69
C HIS A 55 18.37 -4.01 -3.06
N GLN A 56 17.82 -2.79 -3.04
CA GLN A 56 17.24 -2.10 -4.19
C GLN A 56 18.25 -1.20 -4.94
N GLY A 57 19.44 -1.04 -4.38
CA GLY A 57 20.48 -0.14 -4.90
C GLY A 57 20.93 0.88 -3.86
N ASP A 58 21.37 2.03 -4.32
CA ASP A 58 21.93 3.10 -3.49
C ASP A 58 20.88 3.74 -2.55
N ALA A 59 21.34 4.67 -1.72
CA ALA A 59 20.46 5.38 -0.80
C ALA A 59 19.33 6.11 -1.54
N GLY A 60 18.11 5.98 -1.02
CA GLY A 60 16.87 6.45 -1.64
C GLY A 60 16.15 5.38 -2.46
N CYS A 61 16.84 4.37 -2.98
CA CYS A 61 16.20 3.32 -3.79
C CYS A 61 15.15 2.55 -3.00
N GLY A 62 15.37 2.28 -1.69
CA GLY A 62 14.38 1.62 -0.83
C GLY A 62 13.09 2.45 -0.71
N GLN A 63 13.20 3.77 -0.50
CA GLN A 63 12.07 4.69 -0.48
C GLN A 63 11.32 4.73 -1.82
N HIS A 64 12.02 4.81 -2.95
CA HIS A 64 11.37 4.75 -4.27
C HIS A 64 10.65 3.41 -4.50
N THR A 65 11.25 2.29 -4.10
CA THR A 65 10.56 0.98 -4.12
C THR A 65 9.31 0.99 -3.25
N LYS A 66 9.35 1.62 -2.07
CA LYS A 66 8.16 1.77 -1.23
C LYS A 66 7.08 2.56 -1.95
N MET A 67 7.43 3.64 -2.65
CA MET A 67 6.45 4.39 -3.44
C MET A 67 5.83 3.53 -4.55
N VAL A 68 6.62 2.71 -5.26
CA VAL A 68 6.09 1.73 -6.23
C VAL A 68 5.04 0.83 -5.57
N ASN A 69 5.32 0.28 -4.38
CA ASN A 69 4.36 -0.53 -3.65
C ASN A 69 3.07 0.24 -3.31
N GLN A 70 3.18 1.48 -2.81
CA GLN A 70 2.01 2.28 -2.44
C GLN A 70 1.14 2.64 -3.66
N ILE A 71 1.76 2.90 -4.82
CA ILE A 71 1.06 3.16 -6.10
C ILE A 71 0.25 1.93 -6.54
N LEU A 72 0.87 0.74 -6.47
CA LEU A 72 0.21 -0.53 -6.80
C LEU A 72 -0.97 -0.82 -5.86
N VAL A 73 -0.78 -0.62 -4.55
CA VAL A 73 -1.84 -0.79 -3.55
C VAL A 73 -3.01 0.15 -3.84
N ALA A 74 -2.74 1.43 -4.16
CA ALA A 74 -3.77 2.43 -4.42
C ALA A 74 -4.64 2.07 -5.62
N SER A 75 -3.98 1.71 -6.74
CA SER A 75 -4.67 1.36 -7.98
C SER A 75 -5.48 0.07 -7.83
N THR A 76 -4.93 -0.91 -7.12
CA THR A 76 -5.61 -2.19 -6.86
C THR A 76 -6.83 -2.00 -5.96
N MET A 77 -6.75 -1.15 -4.93
CA MET A 77 -7.89 -0.91 -4.05
C MET A 77 -9.05 -0.21 -4.78
N LEU A 78 -8.76 0.74 -5.67
CA LEU A 78 -9.79 1.34 -6.53
C LEU A 78 -10.47 0.27 -7.40
N GLY A 79 -9.68 -0.55 -8.10
CA GLY A 79 -10.21 -1.60 -8.98
C GLY A 79 -11.07 -2.62 -8.24
N ILE A 80 -10.65 -3.07 -7.05
CA ILE A 80 -11.45 -3.98 -6.22
C ILE A 80 -12.74 -3.30 -5.76
N SER A 81 -12.66 -2.03 -5.34
CA SER A 81 -13.82 -1.29 -4.86
C SER A 81 -14.89 -1.14 -5.94
N GLU A 82 -14.49 -0.78 -7.16
CA GLU A 82 -15.40 -0.70 -8.31
C GLU A 82 -15.91 -2.08 -8.75
N GLY A 83 -15.04 -3.10 -8.77
CA GLY A 83 -15.42 -4.45 -9.13
C GLY A 83 -16.47 -5.06 -8.20
N LEU A 84 -16.31 -4.86 -6.89
CA LEU A 84 -17.29 -5.32 -5.89
C LEU A 84 -18.59 -4.51 -5.92
N LEU A 85 -18.52 -3.20 -6.18
CA LEU A 85 -19.70 -2.37 -6.41
C LEU A 85 -20.48 -2.86 -7.64
N TYR A 86 -19.78 -3.15 -8.74
CA TYR A 86 -20.39 -3.71 -9.95
C TYR A 86 -21.03 -5.07 -9.67
N ALA A 87 -20.30 -5.98 -9.01
CA ALA A 87 -20.80 -7.31 -8.68
C ALA A 87 -22.11 -7.24 -7.89
N ARG A 88 -22.17 -6.38 -6.86
CA ARG A 88 -23.40 -6.16 -6.10
C ARG A 88 -24.52 -5.59 -6.97
N SER A 89 -24.22 -4.60 -7.80
CA SER A 89 -25.22 -3.95 -8.68
C SER A 89 -25.78 -4.91 -9.73
N ALA A 90 -24.96 -5.88 -10.16
CA ALA A 90 -25.35 -6.96 -11.06
C ALA A 90 -26.07 -8.12 -10.35
N GLY A 91 -26.27 -8.06 -9.03
CA GLY A 91 -26.90 -9.13 -8.25
C GLY A 91 -26.04 -10.39 -8.09
N LEU A 92 -24.72 -10.26 -8.24
CA LEU A 92 -23.78 -11.36 -8.05
C LEU A 92 -23.49 -11.61 -6.57
N ASP A 93 -23.22 -12.87 -6.27
CA ASP A 93 -22.70 -13.29 -4.97
C ASP A 93 -21.22 -12.89 -4.85
N GLY A 94 -20.93 -11.98 -3.93
CA GLY A 94 -19.58 -11.43 -3.73
C GLY A 94 -18.54 -12.49 -3.36
N GLU A 95 -18.91 -13.50 -2.58
CA GLU A 95 -17.96 -14.56 -2.16
C GLU A 95 -17.55 -15.41 -3.36
N LYS A 96 -18.52 -15.79 -4.21
CA LYS A 96 -18.25 -16.53 -5.45
C LYS A 96 -17.44 -15.72 -6.45
N VAL A 97 -17.68 -14.40 -6.52
CA VAL A 97 -16.85 -13.50 -7.33
C VAL A 97 -15.40 -13.55 -6.85
N LEU A 98 -15.17 -13.37 -5.54
CA LEU A 98 -13.82 -13.41 -4.96
C LEU A 98 -13.13 -14.77 -5.18
N GLU A 99 -13.85 -15.88 -5.03
CA GLU A 99 -13.36 -17.24 -5.31
C GLU A 99 -12.84 -17.37 -6.75
N SER A 100 -13.64 -16.90 -7.72
CA SER A 100 -13.30 -17.04 -9.13
C SER A 100 -12.16 -16.14 -9.58
N VAL A 101 -12.12 -14.88 -9.11
CA VAL A 101 -11.18 -13.88 -9.65
C VAL A 101 -9.89 -13.79 -8.83
N GLY A 102 -9.92 -14.17 -7.55
CA GLY A 102 -8.81 -13.99 -6.61
C GLY A 102 -7.57 -14.83 -6.95
N GLY A 103 -7.74 -15.97 -7.62
CA GLY A 103 -6.62 -16.79 -8.12
C GLY A 103 -6.26 -16.56 -9.59
N GLY A 104 -7.04 -15.73 -10.30
CA GLY A 104 -6.89 -15.48 -11.73
C GLY A 104 -6.02 -14.26 -12.04
N ALA A 105 -6.15 -13.71 -13.25
CA ALA A 105 -5.41 -12.52 -13.69
C ALA A 105 -5.70 -11.26 -12.85
N ALA A 106 -6.85 -11.21 -12.15
CA ALA A 106 -7.19 -10.14 -11.21
C ALA A 106 -6.64 -10.38 -9.78
N GLY A 107 -5.97 -11.51 -9.57
CA GLY A 107 -5.44 -11.91 -8.28
C GLY A 107 -4.40 -10.94 -7.73
N SER A 108 -4.53 -10.61 -6.46
CA SER A 108 -3.60 -9.76 -5.71
C SER A 108 -3.74 -10.04 -4.22
N TRP A 109 -2.72 -9.69 -3.43
CA TRP A 109 -2.84 -9.78 -1.97
C TRP A 109 -4.07 -9.00 -1.46
N THR A 110 -4.33 -7.82 -2.04
CA THR A 110 -5.45 -6.94 -1.66
C THR A 110 -6.80 -7.63 -1.87
N ILE A 111 -7.08 -8.25 -3.02
CA ILE A 111 -8.39 -8.89 -3.25
C ILE A 111 -8.57 -10.13 -2.38
N THR A 112 -7.51 -10.93 -2.20
CA THR A 112 -7.56 -12.15 -1.40
C THR A 112 -7.72 -11.88 0.09
N ASN A 113 -7.10 -10.81 0.61
CA ASN A 113 -7.08 -10.54 2.05
C ASN A 113 -8.06 -9.44 2.48
N LEU A 114 -8.27 -8.41 1.66
CA LEU A 114 -9.16 -7.29 1.98
C LEU A 114 -10.53 -7.42 1.33
N GLY A 115 -10.67 -8.17 0.22
CA GLY A 115 -11.97 -8.45 -0.40
C GLY A 115 -13.00 -9.03 0.57
N PRO A 116 -12.70 -10.14 1.30
CA PRO A 116 -13.62 -10.70 2.28
C PRO A 116 -13.98 -9.72 3.41
N ARG A 117 -13.02 -8.88 3.82
CA ARG A 117 -13.23 -7.85 4.85
C ARG A 117 -14.16 -6.74 4.34
N ILE A 118 -14.05 -6.35 3.07
CA ILE A 118 -14.96 -5.41 2.42
C ILE A 118 -16.39 -5.98 2.43
N LEU A 119 -16.57 -7.25 2.02
CA LEU A 119 -17.90 -7.89 2.00
C LEU A 119 -18.51 -7.98 3.41
N ALA A 120 -17.69 -8.20 4.43
CA ALA A 120 -18.11 -8.25 5.83
C ALA A 120 -18.32 -6.87 6.48
N GLY A 121 -18.00 -5.76 5.80
CA GLY A 121 -18.01 -4.42 6.39
C GLY A 121 -16.95 -4.21 7.47
N ASP A 122 -15.87 -5.01 7.46
CA ASP A 122 -14.76 -4.90 8.41
C ASP A 122 -13.76 -3.85 7.94
N HIS A 123 -13.79 -2.71 8.63
CA HIS A 123 -12.92 -1.57 8.39
C HIS A 123 -11.80 -1.43 9.43
N ALA A 124 -11.55 -2.46 10.24
CA ALA A 124 -10.46 -2.42 11.21
C ALA A 124 -9.11 -2.26 10.47
N PRO A 125 -8.23 -1.39 10.95
CA PRO A 125 -7.03 -0.99 10.21
C PRO A 125 -5.95 -2.08 10.26
N GLY A 126 -5.51 -2.53 9.08
CA GLY A 126 -4.16 -3.07 8.89
C GLY A 126 -3.18 -1.98 8.42
N PHE A 127 -3.72 -0.95 7.78
CA PHE A 127 -3.02 0.27 7.42
C PHE A 127 -4.03 1.42 7.38
N PHE A 128 -3.71 2.52 8.05
CA PHE A 128 -4.62 3.66 8.25
C PHE A 128 -4.79 4.48 6.97
N VAL A 129 -6.01 4.97 6.74
CA VAL A 129 -6.31 5.90 5.64
C VAL A 129 -5.41 7.13 5.68
N ASP A 130 -5.23 7.78 6.83
CA ASP A 130 -4.42 9.00 6.91
C ASP A 130 -2.94 8.77 6.61
N HIS A 131 -2.40 7.63 7.06
CA HIS A 131 -1.03 7.24 6.73
C HIS A 131 -0.89 6.96 5.24
N PHE A 132 -1.88 6.29 4.65
CA PHE A 132 -1.84 6.03 3.21
C PHE A 132 -1.97 7.31 2.40
N LEU A 133 -2.87 8.21 2.78
CA LEU A 133 -3.05 9.51 2.14
C LEU A 133 -1.75 10.33 2.13
N LYS A 134 -0.99 10.29 3.23
CA LYS A 134 0.34 10.90 3.30
C LYS A 134 1.29 10.28 2.27
N ASP A 135 1.38 8.94 2.21
CA ASP A 135 2.24 8.25 1.25
C ASP A 135 1.87 8.58 -0.20
N LEU A 136 0.58 8.62 -0.53
CA LEU A 136 0.13 8.96 -1.89
C LEU A 136 0.49 10.40 -2.26
N SER A 137 0.47 11.31 -1.29
CA SER A 137 0.86 12.72 -1.51
C SER A 137 2.36 12.81 -1.80
N ILE A 138 3.20 12.12 -1.02
CA ILE A 138 4.65 12.03 -1.26
C ILE A 138 4.94 11.41 -2.64
N ALA A 139 4.24 10.33 -3.00
CA ALA A 139 4.43 9.68 -4.29
C ALA A 139 4.07 10.58 -5.48
N LEU A 140 3.04 11.43 -5.34
CA LEU A 140 2.66 12.40 -6.38
C LEU A 140 3.63 13.56 -6.48
N GLU A 141 4.11 14.09 -5.35
CA GLU A 141 5.15 15.12 -5.31
C GLU A 141 6.44 14.61 -5.98
N GLU A 142 6.82 13.37 -5.69
CA GLU A 142 8.00 12.75 -6.31
C GLU A 142 7.79 12.49 -7.81
N ALA A 143 6.60 12.01 -8.21
CA ALA A 143 6.28 11.82 -9.62
C ALA A 143 6.35 13.14 -10.41
N ASP A 144 5.85 14.24 -9.85
CA ASP A 144 5.94 15.57 -10.46
C ASP A 144 7.40 16.03 -10.63
N SER A 145 8.24 15.79 -9.62
CA SER A 145 9.69 16.10 -9.69
C SER A 145 10.39 15.35 -10.85
N MET A 146 9.90 14.15 -11.17
CA MET A 146 10.38 13.31 -12.29
C MET A 146 9.69 13.62 -13.63
N GLY A 147 8.70 14.53 -13.67
CA GLY A 147 7.91 14.82 -14.87
C GLY A 147 6.96 13.69 -15.27
N LEU A 148 6.52 12.86 -14.32
CA LEU A 148 5.58 11.76 -14.54
C LEU A 148 4.16 12.16 -14.19
N ASP A 149 3.22 11.89 -15.10
CA ASP A 149 1.78 11.98 -14.82
C ASP A 149 1.24 10.61 -14.39
N LEU A 150 0.73 10.55 -13.15
CA LEU A 150 0.15 9.34 -12.54
C LEU A 150 -1.34 9.54 -12.23
N PRO A 151 -2.22 9.52 -13.25
CA PRO A 151 -3.62 9.90 -13.08
C PRO A 151 -4.40 8.99 -12.13
N MET A 152 -4.11 7.68 -12.13
CA MET A 152 -4.75 6.71 -11.21
C MET A 152 -4.38 6.98 -9.75
N LEU A 153 -3.12 7.35 -9.50
CA LEU A 153 -2.63 7.72 -8.17
C LEU A 153 -3.31 9.01 -7.68
N ALA A 154 -3.40 10.00 -8.55
CA ALA A 154 -4.09 11.26 -8.26
C ALA A 154 -5.57 11.04 -7.92
N LEU A 155 -6.25 10.15 -8.65
CA LEU A 155 -7.63 9.75 -8.37
C LEU A 155 -7.75 9.05 -7.01
N ALA A 156 -6.88 8.08 -6.73
CA ALA A 156 -6.87 7.39 -5.43
C ALA A 156 -6.67 8.36 -4.27
N ARG A 157 -5.69 9.27 -4.37
CA ARG A 157 -5.45 10.31 -3.36
C ARG A 157 -6.70 11.15 -3.09
N ARG A 158 -7.43 11.56 -4.14
CA ARG A 158 -8.67 12.33 -4.00
C ARG A 158 -9.73 11.58 -3.20
N PHE A 159 -9.90 10.29 -3.43
CA PHE A 159 -10.88 9.50 -2.67
C PHE A 159 -10.45 9.26 -1.22
N TYR A 160 -9.15 9.01 -0.97
CA TYR A 160 -8.65 8.88 0.40
C TYR A 160 -8.70 10.19 1.18
N ALA A 161 -8.53 11.33 0.51
CA ALA A 161 -8.77 12.65 1.12
C ALA A 161 -10.23 12.80 1.56
N GLN A 162 -11.18 12.44 0.70
CA GLN A 162 -12.62 12.46 1.06
C GLN A 162 -12.93 11.50 2.22
N ALA A 163 -12.28 10.33 2.26
CA ALA A 163 -12.42 9.40 3.38
C ALA A 163 -11.96 10.03 4.70
N SER A 164 -10.77 10.64 4.69
CA SER A 164 -10.22 11.35 5.85
C SER A 164 -11.13 12.49 6.31
N GLU A 165 -11.61 13.33 5.38
CA GLU A 165 -12.55 14.44 5.64
C GLU A 165 -13.87 13.98 6.26
N LYS A 166 -14.32 12.76 5.94
CA LYS A 166 -15.51 12.12 6.54
C LYS A 166 -15.23 11.47 7.91
N GLY A 167 -14.06 11.68 8.49
CA GLY A 167 -13.67 11.11 9.79
C GLY A 167 -13.23 9.65 9.73
N LEU A 168 -12.91 9.12 8.54
CA LEU A 168 -12.50 7.72 8.36
C LEU A 168 -10.98 7.53 8.38
N GLY A 169 -10.21 8.55 8.76
CA GLY A 169 -8.75 8.53 8.77
C GLY A 169 -8.10 7.39 9.57
N SER A 170 -8.75 6.98 10.67
CA SER A 170 -8.32 5.87 11.53
C SER A 170 -8.81 4.49 11.09
N HIS A 171 -9.56 4.39 9.99
CA HIS A 171 -10.01 3.11 9.45
C HIS A 171 -8.96 2.50 8.53
N GLY A 172 -9.13 1.21 8.22
CA GLY A 172 -8.34 0.54 7.22
C GLY A 172 -8.60 1.09 5.81
N THR A 173 -7.58 1.07 4.96
CA THR A 173 -7.65 1.53 3.55
C THR A 173 -8.80 0.91 2.73
N GLN A 174 -9.29 -0.27 3.12
CA GLN A 174 -10.43 -0.94 2.49
C GLN A 174 -11.79 -0.26 2.72
N VAL A 175 -11.87 0.70 3.66
CA VAL A 175 -13.07 1.53 3.88
C VAL A 175 -13.47 2.33 2.63
N LEU A 176 -12.53 2.54 1.71
CA LEU A 176 -12.75 3.19 0.42
C LEU A 176 -13.90 2.55 -0.37
N ALA A 177 -14.03 1.22 -0.32
CA ALA A 177 -15.10 0.51 -1.01
C ALA A 177 -16.48 0.96 -0.52
N SER A 178 -16.66 1.11 0.79
CA SER A 178 -17.92 1.58 1.38
C SER A 178 -18.27 3.02 1.01
N LEU A 179 -17.27 3.88 0.78
CA LEU A 179 -17.50 5.26 0.34
C LEU A 179 -18.04 5.35 -1.08
N LEU A 180 -17.52 4.50 -1.98
CA LEU A 180 -18.02 4.41 -3.34
C LEU A 180 -19.47 3.90 -3.36
N VAL A 181 -19.81 2.99 -2.45
CA VAL A 181 -21.17 2.50 -2.26
C VAL A 181 -22.14 3.58 -1.75
N ALA A 182 -21.73 4.38 -0.75
CA ALA A 182 -22.58 5.41 -0.16
C ALA A 182 -22.96 6.53 -1.15
N ASN A 183 -22.10 6.80 -2.14
CA ASN A 183 -22.41 7.74 -3.23
C ASN A 183 -23.47 7.20 -4.22
N HIS A 184 -23.90 5.95 -4.06
CA HIS A 184 -24.94 5.28 -4.86
C HIS A 184 -26.18 4.90 -4.04
N GLU A 185 -26.44 5.54 -2.89
CA GLU A 185 -27.74 5.45 -2.22
C GLU A 185 -28.82 6.10 -3.07
N GLY A 186 -29.40 5.30 -3.98
CA GLY A 186 -30.38 5.71 -4.98
C GLY A 186 -30.88 4.56 -5.86
N PHE A 187 -30.83 3.32 -5.37
CA PHE A 187 -31.44 2.14 -5.96
C PHE A 187 -32.11 1.29 -4.89
#